data_AF-A0A961J9G1-F1
#
_entry.id   AF-A0A961J9G1-F1
#
_cell.length_a   1.000
_cell.length_b   1.000
_cell.length_c   1.000
_cell.angle_alpha   90.00
_cell.angle_beta   90.00
_cell.angle_gamma   90.00
#
_symmetry.space_group_name_H-M   'P 1'
#
loop_
_entity.id
_entity.type
_entity.pdbx_description
1 polymer ?
#
loop_
_entity_poly.entity_id
_entity_poly.type
_entity_poly.pdbx_seq_one_letter_code
_entity_poly.pdbx_strand_id
1 'polypeptide(L)'
;MREHIFATIEVAAGTTILGERLPRRRLHSVESLASEAKLDPRTLRKVLAARGLVPIDGKVTGYHVFDADEGDRVAATIQRSTNVISLPKALNCTRPQAGQLVDEGMLDPIADGRKRVAGWTRKAIDNRDIERFLLALRASARPVDKAVEGMVPISKAAEKARLSCMEIVHLVLGGFLQNIARIGEVEGYAAILVDPVEIRTQKALHLPGISASEAFARLKLPKSTGWGLVHREENPRLEPIVIEGPNLQHRFFRFSEETVAAFASEYTTEIRVANANDVEKKDVVATLKKRGVRPVLGEAEIGLDLYRSAAIPMIEPA
;
A
#
# COMPACT_ATOMS: atom_id res chain seq x y z
N MET A 1 -20.58 -4.53 39.79
CA MET A 1 -19.13 -4.75 40.04
C MET A 1 -18.54 -5.80 39.10
N ARG A 2 -19.03 -7.05 39.08
CA ARG A 2 -18.55 -8.11 38.15
C ARG A 2 -18.55 -7.70 36.67
N GLU A 3 -19.71 -7.29 36.15
CA GLU A 3 -19.82 -6.91 34.74
C GLU A 3 -18.90 -5.74 34.38
N HIS A 4 -18.72 -4.81 35.33
CA HIS A 4 -17.78 -3.70 35.17
C HIS A 4 -16.32 -4.18 35.02
N ILE A 5 -15.91 -5.23 35.74
CA ILE A 5 -14.58 -5.85 35.58
C ILE A 5 -14.43 -6.46 34.19
N PHE A 6 -15.41 -7.27 33.75
CA PHE A 6 -15.38 -7.89 32.42
C PHE A 6 -15.45 -6.89 31.27
N ALA A 7 -15.97 -5.68 31.51
CA ALA A 7 -16.11 -4.62 30.52
C ALA A 7 -14.96 -3.60 30.51
N THR A 8 -14.05 -3.61 31.49
CA THR A 8 -12.97 -2.59 31.58
C THR A 8 -11.57 -3.16 31.73
N ILE A 9 -11.41 -4.45 32.02
CA ILE A 9 -10.12 -5.09 32.29
C ILE A 9 -9.99 -6.33 31.40
N GLU A 10 -8.78 -6.65 30.90
CA GLU A 10 -8.61 -7.95 30.26
C GLU A 10 -8.66 -9.09 31.28
N VAL A 11 -9.55 -10.04 31.03
CA VAL A 11 -9.73 -11.23 31.85
C VAL A 11 -9.64 -12.44 30.94
N ALA A 12 -8.75 -13.39 31.28
CA ALA A 12 -8.56 -14.60 30.49
C ALA A 12 -9.83 -15.44 30.44
N ALA A 13 -10.07 -16.08 29.30
CA ALA A 13 -11.14 -17.06 29.16
C ALA A 13 -10.99 -18.17 30.22
N GLY A 14 -12.11 -18.57 30.82
CA GLY A 14 -12.17 -19.55 31.88
C GLY A 14 -11.90 -19.01 33.29
N THR A 15 -11.52 -17.75 33.46
CA THR A 15 -11.30 -17.13 34.77
C THR A 15 -12.63 -16.92 35.49
N THR A 16 -12.69 -17.23 36.79
CA THR A 16 -13.85 -16.99 37.63
C THR A 16 -13.68 -15.68 38.40
N ILE A 17 -14.62 -14.74 38.25
CA ILE A 17 -14.64 -13.47 38.96
C ILE A 17 -15.99 -13.34 39.67
N LEU A 18 -15.95 -13.15 40.99
CA LEU A 18 -17.14 -12.97 41.84
C LEU A 18 -18.21 -14.06 41.59
N GLY A 19 -17.78 -15.32 41.48
CA GLY A 19 -18.65 -16.49 41.34
C GLY A 19 -19.09 -16.85 39.92
N GLU A 20 -18.75 -16.05 38.91
CA GLU A 20 -19.08 -16.37 37.51
C GLU A 20 -17.82 -16.62 36.68
N ARG A 21 -17.83 -17.70 35.91
CA ARG A 21 -16.76 -18.05 34.97
C ARG A 21 -16.96 -17.33 33.65
N LEU A 22 -15.96 -16.58 33.21
CA LEU A 22 -15.99 -15.94 31.90
C LEU A 22 -15.72 -16.98 30.80
N PRO A 23 -16.68 -17.33 29.93
CA PRO A 23 -16.49 -18.42 28.96
C PRO A 23 -15.51 -18.04 27.84
N ARG A 24 -15.56 -16.78 27.39
CA ARG A 24 -14.68 -16.22 26.36
C ARG A 24 -14.14 -14.88 26.79
N ARG A 25 -12.88 -14.61 26.47
CA ARG A 25 -12.24 -13.32 26.70
C ARG A 25 -13.00 -12.24 25.93
N ARG A 26 -13.27 -11.10 26.57
CA ARG A 26 -13.98 -9.96 25.96
C ARG A 26 -13.04 -8.82 25.58
N LEU A 27 -11.96 -8.67 26.34
CA LEU A 27 -10.97 -7.62 26.16
C LEU A 27 -9.56 -8.21 26.13
N HIS A 28 -8.74 -7.62 25.30
CA HIS A 28 -7.29 -7.86 25.24
C HIS A 28 -6.54 -6.58 25.58
N SER A 29 -5.46 -6.71 26.36
CA SER A 29 -4.29 -5.85 26.20
C SER A 29 -3.38 -6.39 25.10
N VAL A 30 -2.47 -5.55 24.61
CA VAL A 30 -1.41 -5.96 23.66
C VAL A 30 -0.67 -7.20 24.16
N GLU A 31 -0.33 -7.25 25.45
CA GLU A 31 0.45 -8.36 26.01
C GLU A 31 -0.35 -9.66 26.11
N SER A 32 -1.61 -9.57 26.52
CA SER A 32 -2.47 -10.75 26.56
C SER A 32 -2.68 -11.36 25.17
N LEU A 33 -2.90 -10.53 24.15
CA LEU A 33 -3.08 -10.99 22.77
C LEU A 33 -1.76 -11.51 22.18
N ALA A 34 -0.64 -10.82 22.42
CA ALA A 34 0.67 -11.26 21.95
C ALA A 34 1.04 -12.63 22.53
N SER A 35 0.75 -12.86 23.81
CA SER A 35 0.98 -14.15 24.47
C SER A 35 0.11 -15.25 23.87
N GLU A 36 -1.20 -15.03 23.76
CA GLU A 36 -2.14 -16.04 23.24
C GLU A 36 -1.88 -16.35 21.75
N ALA A 37 -1.60 -15.33 20.93
CA ALA A 37 -1.30 -15.48 19.51
C ALA A 37 0.17 -15.83 19.21
N LYS A 38 1.05 -15.91 20.23
CA LYS A 38 2.50 -16.14 20.10
C LYS A 38 3.16 -15.17 19.11
N LEU A 39 2.84 -13.89 19.23
CA LEU A 39 3.37 -12.80 18.40
C LEU A 39 4.33 -11.92 19.19
N ASP A 40 5.23 -11.23 18.49
CA ASP A 40 6.03 -10.17 19.11
C ASP A 40 5.12 -8.98 19.50
N PRO A 41 5.10 -8.56 20.78
CA PRO A 41 4.23 -7.49 21.24
C PRO A 41 4.48 -6.15 20.54
N ARG A 42 5.73 -5.86 20.14
CA ARG A 42 6.06 -4.59 19.47
C ARG A 42 5.51 -4.57 18.05
N THR A 43 5.63 -5.68 17.31
CA THR A 43 5.01 -5.81 15.99
C THR A 43 3.50 -5.77 16.08
N LEU A 44 2.90 -6.52 17.00
CA LEU A 44 1.45 -6.53 17.19
C LEU A 44 0.91 -5.15 17.54
N ARG A 45 1.54 -4.43 18.49
CA ARG A 45 1.14 -3.07 18.88
C ARG A 45 1.08 -2.11 17.70
N LYS A 46 2.07 -2.17 16.80
CA LYS A 46 2.12 -1.29 15.62
C LYS A 46 0.90 -1.49 14.72
N VAL A 47 0.58 -2.75 14.39
CA VAL A 47 -0.57 -3.09 13.54
C VAL A 47 -1.90 -2.79 14.25
N LEU A 48 -1.98 -2.98 15.57
CA LEU A 48 -3.17 -2.57 16.35
C LEU A 48 -3.34 -1.05 16.35
N ALA A 49 -2.26 -0.29 16.56
CA ALA A 49 -2.30 1.17 16.65
C ALA A 49 -2.76 1.79 15.33
N ALA A 50 -2.21 1.23 14.28
CA ALA A 50 -2.57 1.46 12.92
C ALA A 50 -4.06 1.25 12.60
N ARG A 51 -4.64 0.18 13.13
CA ARG A 51 -6.07 -0.12 13.01
C ARG A 51 -6.93 0.76 13.92
N GLY A 52 -6.32 1.61 14.76
CA GLY A 52 -7.00 2.48 15.71
C GLY A 52 -7.43 1.76 16.99
N LEU A 53 -7.01 0.51 17.19
CA LEU A 53 -7.36 -0.29 18.37
C LEU A 53 -6.53 0.09 19.60
N VAL A 54 -5.38 0.71 19.40
CA VAL A 54 -4.57 1.28 20.49
C VAL A 54 -4.01 2.65 20.08
N PRO A 55 -3.61 3.52 21.02
CA PRO A 55 -2.97 4.78 20.69
C PRO A 55 -1.63 4.58 19.96
N ILE A 56 -1.36 5.42 18.96
CA ILE A 56 -0.12 5.42 18.16
C ILE A 56 1.10 5.85 19.01
N ASP A 57 0.89 6.78 19.95
CA ASP A 57 1.97 7.29 20.78
C ASP A 57 2.38 6.30 21.87
N GLY A 58 3.64 5.87 21.83
CA GLY A 58 4.27 5.05 22.88
C GLY A 58 4.43 5.77 24.23
N LYS A 59 4.09 7.07 24.31
CA LYS A 59 4.08 7.85 25.56
C LYS A 59 2.81 7.66 26.40
N VAL A 60 1.75 7.07 25.83
CA VAL A 60 0.63 6.59 26.65
C VAL A 60 1.08 5.29 27.31
N THR A 61 1.73 5.44 28.47
CA THR A 61 2.16 4.37 29.37
C THR A 61 0.99 3.67 30.07
N GLY A 62 -0.24 4.08 29.77
CA GLY A 62 -1.45 3.47 30.30
C GLY A 62 -1.66 2.06 29.76
N TYR A 63 -2.04 1.17 30.66
CA TYR A 63 -2.70 -0.09 30.34
C TYR A 63 -3.91 0.18 29.44
N HIS A 64 -3.91 -0.40 28.24
CA HIS A 64 -4.96 -0.18 27.25
C HIS A 64 -5.56 -1.51 26.83
N VAL A 65 -6.89 -1.56 26.87
CA VAL A 65 -7.70 -2.71 26.49
C VAL A 65 -8.55 -2.38 25.28
N PHE A 66 -8.75 -3.39 24.43
CA PHE A 66 -9.56 -3.30 23.22
C PHE A 66 -10.38 -4.59 23.05
N ASP A 67 -11.37 -4.53 22.16
CA ASP A 67 -12.25 -5.66 21.86
C ASP A 67 -11.46 -6.90 21.44
N ALA A 68 -11.75 -8.04 22.08
CA ALA A 68 -11.00 -9.25 21.84
C ALA A 68 -11.17 -9.80 20.43
N ASP A 69 -12.40 -9.79 19.89
CA ASP A 69 -12.71 -10.32 18.57
C ASP A 69 -12.03 -9.48 17.47
N GLU A 70 -11.96 -8.15 17.63
CA GLU A 70 -11.21 -7.27 16.74
C GLU A 70 -9.69 -7.49 16.83
N GLY A 71 -9.17 -7.65 18.05
CA GLY A 71 -7.77 -8.00 18.30
C GLY A 71 -7.34 -9.30 17.63
N ASP A 72 -8.13 -10.36 17.80
CA ASP A 72 -7.87 -11.68 17.22
C ASP A 72 -7.82 -11.65 15.70
N ARG A 73 -8.72 -10.88 15.06
CA ARG A 73 -8.68 -10.67 13.60
C ARG A 73 -7.38 -10.02 13.13
N VAL A 74 -6.87 -9.05 13.90
CA VAL A 74 -5.58 -8.41 13.61
C VAL A 74 -4.43 -9.40 13.80
N ALA A 75 -4.38 -10.11 14.92
CA ALA A 75 -3.35 -11.11 15.20
C ALA A 75 -3.30 -12.21 14.13
N ALA A 76 -4.45 -12.74 13.73
CA ALA A 76 -4.55 -13.72 12.66
C ALA A 76 -3.99 -13.20 11.33
N THR A 77 -4.08 -11.88 11.07
CA THR A 77 -3.53 -11.25 9.86
C THR A 77 -2.02 -11.28 9.83
N ILE A 78 -1.39 -11.07 10.98
CA ILE A 78 0.08 -11.12 11.12
C ILE A 78 0.57 -12.57 10.99
N GLN A 79 -0.12 -13.52 11.62
CA GLN A 79 0.26 -14.95 11.59
C GLN A 79 0.25 -15.54 10.17
N ARG A 80 -0.71 -15.15 9.33
CA ARG A 80 -0.83 -15.62 7.94
C ARG A 80 -0.13 -14.72 6.92
N SER A 81 0.83 -13.91 7.35
CA SER A 81 1.47 -12.96 6.45
C SER A 81 2.69 -13.53 5.75
N THR A 82 2.88 -13.17 4.48
CA THR A 82 4.10 -13.48 3.72
C THR A 82 4.97 -12.25 3.68
N ASN A 83 6.25 -12.39 4.06
CA ASN A 83 7.19 -11.30 3.95
C ASN A 83 7.38 -10.86 2.48
N VAL A 84 7.52 -9.56 2.22
CA VAL A 84 7.70 -9.01 0.86
C VAL A 84 8.92 -9.60 0.15
N ILE A 85 9.97 -9.97 0.90
CA ILE A 85 11.13 -10.67 0.32
C ILE A 85 10.79 -12.06 -0.24
N SER A 86 9.76 -12.71 0.30
CA SER A 86 9.26 -14.01 -0.11
C SER A 86 8.11 -13.92 -1.13
N LEU A 87 7.59 -12.71 -1.36
CA LEU A 87 6.51 -12.44 -2.31
C LEU A 87 6.79 -12.91 -3.75
N PRO A 88 8.02 -12.77 -4.30
CA PRO A 88 8.32 -13.28 -5.65
C PRO A 88 8.07 -14.78 -5.78
N LYS A 89 8.42 -15.56 -4.73
CA LYS A 89 8.18 -17.00 -4.69
C LYS A 89 6.70 -17.31 -4.60
N ALA A 90 5.96 -16.60 -3.75
CA ALA A 90 4.52 -16.81 -3.57
C ALA A 90 3.70 -16.51 -4.83
N LEU A 91 4.10 -15.48 -5.59
CA LEU A 91 3.42 -15.07 -6.82
C LEU A 91 3.93 -15.80 -8.07
N ASN A 92 5.04 -16.53 -7.98
CA ASN A 92 5.80 -17.04 -9.12
C ASN A 92 6.14 -15.92 -10.12
N CYS A 93 6.83 -14.88 -9.66
CA CYS A 93 7.28 -13.75 -10.47
C CYS A 93 8.70 -13.29 -10.08
N THR A 94 9.24 -12.32 -10.81
CA THR A 94 10.55 -11.73 -10.48
C THR A 94 10.44 -10.75 -9.29
N ARG A 95 11.57 -10.45 -8.63
CA ARG A 95 11.63 -9.47 -7.53
C ARG A 95 11.16 -8.07 -7.94
N PRO A 96 11.55 -7.51 -9.11
CA PRO A 96 11.02 -6.23 -9.57
C PRO A 96 9.50 -6.24 -9.76
N GLN A 97 8.93 -7.31 -10.33
CA GLN A 97 7.48 -7.43 -10.52
C GLN A 97 6.72 -7.48 -9.19
N ALA A 98 7.21 -8.24 -8.21
CA ALA A 98 6.63 -8.28 -6.87
C ALA A 98 6.68 -6.90 -6.18
N GLY A 99 7.79 -6.17 -6.33
CA GLY A 99 7.91 -4.81 -5.81
C GLY A 99 6.93 -3.84 -6.47
N GLN A 100 6.76 -3.93 -7.78
CA GLN A 100 5.82 -3.08 -8.52
C GLN A 100 4.35 -3.31 -8.11
N LEU A 101 3.95 -4.55 -7.79
CA LEU A 101 2.61 -4.83 -7.27
C LEU A 101 2.32 -4.07 -5.96
N VAL A 102 3.33 -3.94 -5.10
CA VAL A 102 3.23 -3.19 -3.85
C VAL A 102 3.27 -1.68 -4.12
N ASP A 103 4.15 -1.24 -5.02
CA ASP A 103 4.32 0.19 -5.34
C ASP A 103 3.07 0.79 -6.02
N GLU A 104 2.41 0.02 -6.89
CA GLU A 104 1.14 0.39 -7.55
C GLU A 104 -0.09 0.12 -6.67
N GLY A 105 0.07 -0.37 -5.43
CA GLY A 105 -1.04 -0.59 -4.50
C GLY A 105 -1.96 -1.75 -4.87
N MET A 106 -1.52 -2.69 -5.71
CA MET A 106 -2.28 -3.92 -6.01
C MET A 106 -2.20 -4.93 -4.86
N LEU A 107 -1.09 -4.94 -4.13
CA LEU A 107 -0.90 -5.70 -2.91
C LEU A 107 -0.52 -4.75 -1.80
N ASP A 108 -1.46 -4.52 -0.89
CA ASP A 108 -1.24 -3.66 0.26
C ASP A 108 -0.44 -4.40 1.33
N PRO A 109 0.73 -3.88 1.75
CA PRO A 109 1.35 -4.38 2.96
C PRO A 109 0.40 -4.24 4.13
N ILE A 110 0.44 -5.20 5.05
CA ILE A 110 -0.37 -5.17 6.28
C ILE A 110 -0.08 -3.83 6.94
N ALA A 111 -1.06 -2.94 6.82
CA ALA A 111 -0.82 -1.54 7.03
C ALA A 111 -0.61 -1.28 8.51
N ASP A 112 0.43 -0.49 8.77
CA ASP A 112 0.45 0.41 9.91
C ASP A 112 -0.50 1.63 9.64
N GLY A 113 -1.78 1.38 9.31
CA GLY A 113 -2.87 2.31 9.64
C GLY A 113 -3.00 3.63 8.89
N ARG A 114 -4.08 4.35 9.22
CA ARG A 114 -4.47 5.62 8.57
C ARG A 114 -3.53 6.81 8.87
N LYS A 115 -2.61 6.68 9.83
CA LYS A 115 -1.51 7.63 10.06
C LYS A 115 -0.19 6.90 9.78
N ARG A 116 0.25 7.05 8.54
CA ARG A 116 1.47 6.43 7.99
C ARG A 116 2.70 7.06 8.64
N VAL A 117 3.11 6.54 9.79
CA VAL A 117 4.42 6.85 10.36
C VAL A 117 5.49 6.36 9.39
N ALA A 118 6.35 7.27 8.94
CA ALA A 118 7.43 6.97 8.02
C ALA A 118 8.41 5.94 8.63
N GLY A 119 8.83 4.97 7.83
CA GLY A 119 10.07 4.21 8.06
C GLY A 119 9.96 2.75 8.50
N TRP A 120 8.84 2.29 9.06
CA TRP A 120 8.75 0.88 9.49
C TRP A 120 7.31 0.39 9.39
N THR A 121 7.06 -0.50 8.41
CA THR A 121 6.54 -1.89 8.54
C THR A 121 5.94 -2.35 7.19
N ARG A 122 6.67 -2.16 6.08
CA ARG A 122 6.30 -2.69 4.74
C ARG A 122 6.74 -4.14 4.55
N LYS A 123 6.78 -4.93 5.61
CA LYS A 123 7.52 -6.20 5.55
C LYS A 123 6.68 -7.39 5.13
N ALA A 124 5.36 -7.34 5.25
CA ALA A 124 4.52 -8.49 4.94
C ALA A 124 3.17 -8.12 4.31
N ILE A 125 2.67 -9.02 3.48
CA ILE A 125 1.36 -8.98 2.83
C ILE A 125 0.49 -10.08 3.45
N ASP A 126 -0.80 -9.84 3.65
CA ASP A 126 -1.75 -10.88 4.07
C ASP A 126 -1.86 -11.94 2.95
N ASN A 127 -1.67 -13.23 3.28
CA ASN A 127 -1.79 -14.30 2.29
C ASN A 127 -3.15 -14.31 1.58
N ARG A 128 -4.23 -13.86 2.23
CA ARG A 128 -5.54 -13.75 1.59
C ARG A 128 -5.56 -12.77 0.43
N ASP A 129 -4.77 -11.70 0.50
CA ASP A 129 -4.70 -10.71 -0.58
C ASP A 129 -3.84 -11.23 -1.74
N ILE A 130 -2.78 -11.99 -1.43
CA ILE A 130 -2.00 -12.75 -2.43
C ILE A 130 -2.91 -13.76 -3.15
N GLU A 131 -3.64 -14.57 -2.39
CA GLU A 131 -4.56 -15.58 -2.92
C GLU A 131 -5.68 -14.94 -3.77
N ARG A 132 -6.27 -13.84 -3.30
CA ARG A 132 -7.29 -13.10 -4.05
C ARG A 132 -6.75 -12.57 -5.37
N PHE A 133 -5.55 -12.02 -5.37
CA PHE A 133 -4.88 -11.54 -6.57
C PHE A 133 -4.63 -12.68 -7.57
N LEU A 134 -4.07 -13.80 -7.11
CA LEU A 134 -3.80 -14.97 -7.97
C LEU A 134 -5.10 -15.60 -8.51
N LEU A 135 -6.14 -15.65 -7.69
CA LEU A 135 -7.46 -16.14 -8.09
C LEU A 135 -8.09 -15.23 -9.15
N ALA A 136 -8.00 -13.91 -9.00
CA ALA A 136 -8.48 -12.96 -9.99
C ALA A 136 -7.73 -13.10 -11.33
N LEU A 137 -6.40 -13.21 -11.31
CA LEU A 137 -5.61 -13.48 -12.52
C LEU A 137 -6.02 -14.80 -13.20
N ARG A 138 -6.22 -15.85 -12.41
CA ARG A 138 -6.67 -17.15 -12.91
C ARG A 138 -8.06 -17.08 -13.53
N ALA A 139 -8.98 -16.34 -12.91
CA ALA A 139 -10.35 -16.17 -13.40
C ALA A 139 -10.41 -15.37 -14.72
N SER A 140 -9.47 -14.45 -14.93
CA SER A 140 -9.37 -13.68 -16.19
C SER A 140 -8.80 -14.46 -17.37
N ALA A 141 -8.27 -15.68 -17.17
CA ALA A 141 -7.50 -16.40 -18.18
C ALA A 141 -8.10 -17.77 -18.53
N ARG A 142 -8.21 -18.09 -19.82
CA ARG A 142 -8.64 -19.43 -20.26
C ARG A 142 -7.52 -20.47 -20.06
N PRO A 143 -7.79 -21.64 -19.48
CA PRO A 143 -6.77 -22.67 -19.34
C PRO A 143 -6.39 -23.25 -20.71
N VAL A 144 -5.10 -23.45 -20.94
CA VAL A 144 -4.55 -24.09 -22.14
C VAL A 144 -3.40 -25.03 -21.77
N ASP A 145 -3.23 -26.11 -22.54
CA ASP A 145 -2.16 -27.09 -22.31
C ASP A 145 -0.80 -26.57 -22.77
N LYS A 146 -0.78 -25.76 -23.83
CA LYS A 146 0.43 -25.18 -24.42
C LYS A 146 0.21 -23.72 -24.79
N ALA A 147 1.31 -22.97 -24.90
CA ALA A 147 1.26 -21.58 -25.33
C ALA A 147 0.57 -21.47 -26.70
N VAL A 148 -0.43 -20.60 -26.76
CA VAL A 148 -1.15 -20.29 -28.01
C VAL A 148 -0.26 -19.41 -28.87
N GLU A 149 -0.27 -19.66 -30.19
CA GLU A 149 0.51 -18.86 -31.14
C GLU A 149 0.18 -17.35 -31.00
N GLY A 150 1.22 -16.51 -31.00
CA GLY A 150 1.09 -15.06 -30.82
C GLY A 150 0.98 -14.58 -29.37
N MET A 151 0.51 -15.42 -28.44
CA MET A 151 0.44 -15.09 -27.02
C MET A 151 1.79 -15.30 -26.32
N VAL A 152 2.13 -14.39 -25.41
CA VAL A 152 3.41 -14.43 -24.69
C VAL A 152 3.21 -14.09 -23.21
N PRO A 153 4.15 -14.45 -22.31
CA PRO A 153 4.09 -14.05 -20.91
C PRO A 153 4.02 -12.52 -20.74
N ILE A 154 3.41 -12.06 -19.64
CA ILE A 154 3.24 -10.62 -19.35
C ILE A 154 4.55 -9.82 -19.47
N SER A 155 5.67 -10.37 -18.98
CA SER A 155 6.98 -9.72 -19.10
C SER A 155 7.38 -9.46 -20.56
N LYS A 156 7.17 -10.44 -21.43
CA LYS A 156 7.51 -10.29 -22.85
C LYS A 156 6.54 -9.37 -23.58
N ALA A 157 5.28 -9.38 -23.20
CA ALA A 157 4.28 -8.46 -23.73
C ALA A 157 4.57 -7.01 -23.31
N ALA A 158 5.01 -6.79 -22.07
CA ALA A 158 5.42 -5.48 -21.56
C ALA A 158 6.54 -4.86 -22.41
N GLU A 159 7.59 -5.65 -22.71
CA GLU A 159 8.66 -5.24 -23.63
C GLU A 159 8.11 -4.86 -25.01
N LYS A 160 7.30 -5.73 -25.61
CA LYS A 160 6.75 -5.54 -26.97
C LYS A 160 5.81 -4.34 -27.07
N ALA A 161 5.03 -4.07 -26.02
CA ALA A 161 4.04 -2.99 -25.98
C ALA A 161 4.58 -1.67 -25.42
N ARG A 162 5.83 -1.65 -24.93
CA ARG A 162 6.42 -0.52 -24.19
C ARG A 162 5.48 -0.07 -23.06
N LEU A 163 5.14 -1.04 -22.21
CA LEU A 163 4.34 -0.86 -21.01
C LEU A 163 5.09 -1.47 -19.82
N SER A 164 4.69 -1.08 -18.62
CA SER A 164 5.04 -1.83 -17.43
C SER A 164 4.25 -3.15 -17.38
N CYS A 165 4.79 -4.13 -16.65
CA CYS A 165 4.05 -5.35 -16.33
C CYS A 165 2.73 -5.04 -15.61
N MET A 166 2.73 -4.04 -14.72
CA MET A 166 1.56 -3.68 -13.92
C MET A 166 0.44 -3.06 -14.74
N GLU A 167 0.76 -2.27 -15.76
CA GLU A 167 -0.25 -1.75 -16.70
C GLU A 167 -0.97 -2.90 -17.42
N ILE A 168 -0.26 -3.94 -17.84
CA ILE A 168 -0.89 -5.12 -18.44
C ILE A 168 -1.74 -5.87 -17.41
N VAL A 169 -1.27 -6.01 -16.17
CA VAL A 169 -2.05 -6.61 -15.08
C VAL A 169 -3.33 -5.83 -14.82
N HIS A 170 -3.31 -4.49 -14.86
CA HIS A 170 -4.53 -3.69 -14.76
C HIS A 170 -5.50 -3.97 -15.91
N LEU A 171 -5.01 -4.10 -17.14
CA LEU A 171 -5.86 -4.45 -18.28
C LEU A 171 -6.49 -5.85 -18.12
N VAL A 172 -5.70 -6.83 -17.65
CA VAL A 172 -6.17 -8.21 -17.38
C VAL A 172 -7.22 -8.24 -16.27
N LEU A 173 -6.92 -7.66 -15.12
CA LEU A 173 -7.83 -7.66 -13.96
C LEU A 173 -9.06 -6.78 -14.20
N GLY A 174 -8.95 -5.73 -15.00
CA GLY A 174 -10.07 -4.89 -15.42
C GLY A 174 -11.00 -5.55 -16.44
N GLY A 175 -10.58 -6.65 -17.08
CA GLY A 175 -11.36 -7.28 -18.15
C GLY A 175 -11.33 -6.48 -19.46
N PHE A 176 -10.28 -5.70 -19.68
CA PHE A 176 -10.09 -4.93 -20.93
C PHE A 176 -9.49 -5.77 -22.06
N LEU A 177 -8.96 -6.96 -21.76
CA LEU A 177 -8.42 -7.89 -22.74
C LEU A 177 -9.35 -9.10 -22.90
N GLN A 178 -9.52 -9.55 -24.14
CA GLN A 178 -10.28 -10.74 -24.51
C GLN A 178 -9.37 -11.96 -24.67
N ASN A 179 -8.12 -11.74 -25.09
CA ASN A 179 -7.17 -12.79 -25.40
C ASN A 179 -6.17 -12.98 -24.25
N ILE A 180 -6.63 -13.69 -23.22
CA ILE A 180 -5.82 -14.07 -22.06
C ILE A 180 -5.88 -15.59 -21.89
N ALA A 181 -4.73 -16.23 -21.79
CA ALA A 181 -4.61 -17.67 -21.55
C ALA A 181 -3.72 -17.97 -20.35
N ARG A 182 -3.89 -19.14 -19.75
CA ARG A 182 -3.07 -19.65 -18.64
C ARG A 182 -2.55 -21.04 -19.00
N ILE A 183 -1.24 -21.25 -18.88
CA ILE A 183 -0.65 -22.60 -19.00
C ILE A 183 -1.02 -23.41 -17.75
N GLY A 184 -1.63 -24.59 -17.94
CA GLY A 184 -2.11 -25.42 -16.82
C GLY A 184 -1.01 -25.89 -15.86
N GLU A 185 0.19 -26.20 -16.37
CA GLU A 185 1.34 -26.72 -15.61
C GLU A 185 2.11 -25.63 -14.83
N VAL A 186 1.89 -24.36 -15.14
CA VAL A 186 2.56 -23.23 -14.49
C VAL A 186 1.58 -22.57 -13.53
N GLU A 187 2.03 -22.32 -12.30
CA GLU A 187 1.21 -21.63 -11.31
C GLU A 187 1.51 -20.14 -11.22
N GLY A 188 0.54 -19.38 -10.73
CA GLY A 188 0.69 -17.97 -10.40
C GLY A 188 0.86 -17.04 -11.61
N TYR A 189 1.55 -15.93 -11.38
CA TYR A 189 1.71 -14.82 -12.31
C TYR A 189 2.39 -15.23 -13.63
N ALA A 190 3.44 -16.04 -13.56
CA ALA A 190 4.21 -16.48 -14.74
C ALA A 190 3.40 -17.36 -15.71
N ALA A 191 2.27 -17.91 -15.26
CA ALA A 191 1.41 -18.76 -16.08
C ALA A 191 0.58 -17.98 -17.11
N ILE A 192 0.42 -16.67 -16.91
CA ILE A 192 -0.49 -15.84 -17.70
C ILE A 192 0.17 -15.41 -19.01
N LEU A 193 -0.52 -15.72 -20.10
CA LEU A 193 -0.18 -15.35 -21.47
C LEU A 193 -1.20 -14.35 -22.00
N VAL A 194 -0.70 -13.38 -22.76
CA VAL A 194 -1.47 -12.26 -23.31
C VAL A 194 -1.03 -11.97 -24.74
N ASP A 195 -1.93 -11.39 -25.54
CA ASP A 195 -1.62 -10.95 -26.91
C ASP A 195 -1.03 -9.52 -26.94
N PRO A 196 0.23 -9.33 -27.36
CA PRO A 196 0.84 -8.01 -27.49
C PRO A 196 0.19 -7.08 -28.52
N VAL A 197 -0.54 -7.62 -29.51
CA VAL A 197 -1.28 -6.81 -30.49
C VAL A 197 -2.50 -6.20 -29.82
N GLU A 198 -3.32 -7.02 -29.14
CA GLU A 198 -4.46 -6.54 -28.37
C GLU A 198 -4.04 -5.51 -27.32
N ILE A 199 -2.97 -5.77 -26.55
CA ILE A 199 -2.48 -4.83 -25.54
C ILE A 199 -2.17 -3.45 -26.12
N ARG A 200 -1.57 -3.39 -27.32
CA ARG A 200 -1.26 -2.10 -27.95
C ARG A 200 -2.52 -1.32 -28.32
N THR A 201 -3.57 -2.00 -28.76
CA THR A 201 -4.87 -1.40 -29.03
C THR A 201 -5.51 -0.90 -27.74
N GLN A 202 -5.55 -1.74 -26.69
CA GLN A 202 -6.22 -1.42 -25.43
C GLN A 202 -5.49 -0.35 -24.61
N LYS A 203 -4.16 -0.26 -24.73
CA LYS A 203 -3.35 0.81 -24.14
C LYS A 203 -3.86 2.19 -24.52
N ALA A 204 -4.11 2.43 -25.80
CA ALA A 204 -4.51 3.74 -26.31
C ALA A 204 -5.90 4.16 -25.81
N LEU A 205 -6.74 3.20 -25.46
CA LEU A 205 -8.12 3.42 -25.02
C LEU A 205 -8.26 3.55 -23.51
N HIS A 206 -7.48 2.78 -22.73
CA HIS A 206 -7.77 2.56 -21.31
C HIS A 206 -6.63 2.94 -20.35
N LEU A 207 -5.47 3.36 -20.85
CA LEU A 207 -4.34 3.79 -20.03
C LEU A 207 -3.98 5.27 -20.27
N PRO A 208 -4.87 6.23 -19.94
CA PRO A 208 -4.56 7.65 -20.08
C PRO A 208 -3.43 8.06 -19.13
N GLY A 209 -2.67 9.09 -19.51
CA GLY A 209 -1.62 9.66 -18.66
C GLY A 209 -0.56 8.65 -18.22
N ILE A 210 -0.11 8.78 -16.97
CA ILE A 210 0.97 7.98 -16.37
C ILE A 210 0.50 7.18 -15.15
N SER A 211 1.26 6.15 -14.75
CA SER A 211 0.94 5.32 -13.58
C SER A 211 1.18 6.07 -12.26
N ALA A 212 0.68 5.52 -11.15
CA ALA A 212 0.94 6.07 -9.82
C ALA A 212 2.45 6.07 -9.51
N SER A 213 3.15 4.99 -9.86
CA SER A 213 4.58 4.92 -9.64
C SER A 213 5.34 6.02 -10.37
N GLU A 214 5.01 6.27 -11.63
CA GLU A 214 5.65 7.31 -12.44
C GLU A 214 5.32 8.71 -11.91
N ALA A 215 4.04 8.98 -11.61
CA ALA A 215 3.60 10.26 -11.05
C ALA A 215 4.35 10.59 -9.74
N PHE A 216 4.42 9.63 -8.82
CA PHE A 216 5.13 9.82 -7.55
C PHE A 216 6.64 9.99 -7.76
N ALA A 217 7.24 9.29 -8.73
CA ALA A 217 8.65 9.44 -9.05
C ALA A 217 8.99 10.84 -9.60
N ARG A 218 8.15 11.38 -10.50
CA ARG A 218 8.28 12.75 -11.01
C ARG A 218 8.19 13.80 -9.90
N LEU A 219 7.28 13.59 -8.95
CA LEU A 219 7.11 14.45 -7.78
C LEU A 219 8.13 14.19 -6.66
N LYS A 220 9.06 13.25 -6.84
CA LYS A 220 10.03 12.79 -5.82
C LYS A 220 9.36 12.45 -4.49
N LEU A 221 8.18 11.82 -4.57
CA LEU A 221 7.40 11.37 -3.42
C LEU A 221 7.66 9.88 -3.15
N PRO A 222 7.88 9.49 -1.89
CA PRO A 222 7.75 8.10 -1.48
C PRO A 222 6.36 7.57 -1.83
N LYS A 223 6.25 6.30 -2.25
CA LYS A 223 4.97 5.70 -2.65
C LYS A 223 3.88 5.82 -1.57
N SER A 224 4.26 5.64 -0.29
CA SER A 224 3.34 5.83 0.84
C SER A 224 2.86 7.29 1.00
N THR A 225 3.67 8.28 0.65
CA THR A 225 3.22 9.67 0.66
C THR A 225 2.32 9.94 -0.53
N GLY A 226 2.71 9.51 -1.73
CA GLY A 226 1.91 9.66 -2.95
C GLY A 226 0.51 9.07 -2.78
N TRP A 227 0.42 7.81 -2.36
CA TRP A 227 -0.87 7.19 -2.03
C TRP A 227 -1.59 7.88 -0.87
N GLY A 228 -0.87 8.46 0.09
CA GLY A 228 -1.47 9.28 1.14
C GLY A 228 -2.22 10.46 0.54
N LEU A 229 -1.57 11.23 -0.35
CA LEU A 229 -2.15 12.39 -1.03
C LEU A 229 -3.31 12.04 -1.96
N VAL A 230 -3.31 10.86 -2.58
CA VAL A 230 -4.41 10.40 -3.46
C VAL A 230 -5.68 10.12 -2.67
N HIS A 231 -5.55 9.49 -1.50
CA HIS A 231 -6.69 9.08 -0.67
C HIS A 231 -7.17 10.18 0.30
N ARG A 232 -6.55 11.37 0.30
CA ARG A 232 -7.02 12.51 1.09
C ARG A 232 -8.30 13.09 0.49
N GLU A 233 -9.14 13.60 1.38
CA GLU A 233 -10.34 14.35 1.02
C GLU A 233 -10.05 15.85 0.92
N GLU A 234 -9.09 16.34 1.70
CA GLU A 234 -8.71 17.76 1.76
C GLU A 234 -7.42 18.06 1.00
N ASN A 235 -7.32 19.29 0.48
CA ASN A 235 -6.09 19.80 -0.11
C ASN A 235 -4.97 19.93 0.94
N PRO A 236 -3.69 19.73 0.57
CA PRO A 236 -3.18 19.28 -0.73
C PRO A 236 -3.55 17.83 -1.07
N ARG A 237 -4.11 17.62 -2.27
CA ARG A 237 -4.52 16.31 -2.80
C ARG A 237 -3.94 16.11 -4.20
N LEU A 238 -3.50 14.89 -4.50
CA LEU A 238 -3.10 14.53 -5.86
C LEU A 238 -4.25 13.79 -6.53
N GLU A 239 -4.97 14.48 -7.41
CA GLU A 239 -6.19 13.95 -8.01
C GLU A 239 -5.89 12.89 -9.09
N PRO A 240 -6.37 11.65 -8.93
CA PRO A 240 -6.22 10.62 -9.95
C PRO A 240 -7.37 10.66 -10.95
N ILE A 241 -7.09 10.19 -12.17
CA ILE A 241 -8.09 9.63 -13.07
C ILE A 241 -8.39 8.20 -12.57
N VAL A 242 -9.61 7.96 -12.11
CA VAL A 242 -10.04 6.62 -11.70
C VAL A 242 -10.51 5.86 -12.92
N ILE A 243 -9.90 4.71 -13.19
CA ILE A 243 -10.30 3.80 -14.25
C ILE A 243 -11.01 2.61 -13.62
N GLU A 244 -12.26 2.40 -14.02
CA GLU A 244 -13.05 1.23 -13.63
C GLU A 244 -13.08 0.22 -14.77
N GLY A 245 -12.76 -1.03 -14.45
CA GLY A 245 -12.85 -2.13 -15.41
C GLY A 245 -14.30 -2.41 -15.83
N PRO A 246 -14.56 -2.81 -17.08
CA PRO A 246 -15.89 -3.27 -17.52
C PRO A 246 -16.46 -4.40 -16.66
N ASN A 247 -15.61 -5.17 -15.99
CA ASN A 247 -16.05 -6.23 -15.08
C ASN A 247 -16.46 -5.75 -13.68
N LEU A 248 -16.26 -4.47 -13.35
CA LEU A 248 -16.52 -3.84 -12.04
C LEU A 248 -15.79 -4.49 -10.85
N GLN A 249 -14.83 -5.37 -11.11
CA GLN A 249 -14.07 -6.11 -10.09
C GLN A 249 -12.69 -5.51 -9.85
N HIS A 250 -12.23 -4.65 -10.76
CA HIS A 250 -10.93 -4.00 -10.64
C HIS A 250 -11.03 -2.52 -11.00
N ARG A 251 -10.40 -1.71 -10.17
CA ARG A 251 -10.23 -0.27 -10.39
C ARG A 251 -8.78 0.10 -10.19
N PHE A 252 -8.31 1.10 -10.90
CA PHE A 252 -6.96 1.59 -10.76
C PHE A 252 -6.84 3.09 -11.06
N PHE A 253 -5.69 3.65 -10.71
CA PHE A 253 -5.47 5.09 -10.76
C PHE A 253 -4.45 5.43 -11.84
N ARG A 254 -4.78 6.45 -12.62
CA ARG A 254 -3.89 7.09 -13.59
C ARG A 254 -3.78 8.56 -13.27
N PHE A 255 -2.76 9.23 -13.79
CA PHE A 255 -2.54 10.65 -13.55
C PHE A 255 -2.27 11.35 -14.87
N SER A 256 -2.98 12.43 -15.15
CA SER A 256 -2.66 13.26 -16.31
C SER A 256 -1.33 13.99 -16.08
N GLU A 257 -0.64 14.32 -17.16
CA GLU A 257 0.61 15.07 -17.05
C GLU A 257 0.35 16.49 -16.52
N GLU A 258 -0.80 17.07 -16.88
CA GLU A 258 -1.25 18.37 -16.42
C GLU A 258 -1.48 18.40 -14.91
N THR A 259 -2.15 17.40 -14.34
CA THR A 259 -2.39 17.34 -12.88
C THR A 259 -1.09 17.19 -12.11
N VAL A 260 -0.16 16.36 -12.61
CA VAL A 260 1.15 16.18 -11.97
C VAL A 260 1.98 17.47 -12.06
N ALA A 261 1.95 18.15 -13.20
CA ALA A 261 2.64 19.44 -13.38
C ALA A 261 2.03 20.55 -12.51
N ALA A 262 0.70 20.64 -12.44
CA ALA A 262 -0.01 21.60 -11.61
C ALA A 262 0.35 21.40 -10.12
N PHE A 263 0.29 20.15 -9.64
CA PHE A 263 0.70 19.82 -8.27
C PHE A 263 2.17 20.15 -8.03
N ALA A 264 3.05 19.86 -9.00
CA ALA A 264 4.47 20.18 -8.92
C ALA A 264 4.73 21.70 -8.87
N SER A 265 3.89 22.50 -9.49
CA SER A 265 4.00 23.96 -9.49
C SER A 265 3.55 24.56 -8.17
N GLU A 266 2.46 24.05 -7.59
CA GLU A 266 1.88 24.57 -6.35
C GLU A 266 2.64 24.09 -5.11
N TYR A 267 3.07 22.83 -5.10
CA TYR A 267 3.69 22.18 -3.97
C TYR A 267 5.07 21.62 -4.30
N THR A 268 5.95 21.65 -3.29
CA THR A 268 7.31 21.12 -3.41
C THR A 268 7.76 20.42 -2.13
N THR A 269 8.85 19.68 -2.25
CA THR A 269 9.51 18.95 -1.17
C THR A 269 10.94 19.41 -1.03
N GLU A 270 11.54 19.18 0.13
CA GLU A 270 12.93 19.56 0.42
C GLU A 270 13.91 19.00 -0.62
N ILE A 271 13.70 17.76 -1.07
CA ILE A 271 14.55 17.13 -2.09
C ILE A 271 14.39 17.76 -3.47
N ARG A 272 13.17 18.22 -3.82
CA ARG A 272 12.95 18.90 -5.10
C ARG A 272 13.58 20.28 -5.10
N VAL A 273 13.48 21.00 -3.98
CA VAL A 273 14.16 22.28 -3.80
C VAL A 273 15.67 22.09 -3.84
N ALA A 274 16.20 21.07 -3.15
CA ALA A 274 17.62 20.74 -3.16
C ALA A 274 18.14 20.50 -4.59
N ASN A 275 17.47 19.61 -5.34
CA ASN A 275 17.85 19.30 -6.72
C ASN A 275 17.72 20.51 -7.67
N ALA A 276 16.75 21.39 -7.45
CA ALA A 276 16.54 22.56 -8.31
C ALA A 276 17.59 23.66 -8.10
N ASN A 277 18.23 23.70 -6.93
CA ASN A 277 19.25 24.69 -6.57
C ASN A 277 20.66 24.09 -6.47
N ASP A 278 20.83 22.81 -6.82
CA ASP A 278 22.08 22.05 -6.69
C ASP A 278 22.73 22.13 -5.30
N VAL A 279 21.90 22.04 -4.25
CA VAL A 279 22.33 22.05 -2.85
C VAL A 279 21.97 20.75 -2.15
N GLU A 280 22.59 20.49 -0.99
CA GLU A 280 22.18 19.33 -0.20
C GLU A 280 20.84 19.57 0.52
N LYS A 281 20.05 18.49 0.66
CA LYS A 281 18.77 18.52 1.39
C LYS A 281 18.91 19.14 2.79
N LYS A 282 20.02 18.87 3.50
CA LYS A 282 20.25 19.37 4.86
C LYS A 282 20.31 20.90 4.91
N ASP A 283 20.83 21.54 3.86
CA ASP A 283 20.99 23.00 3.78
C ASP A 283 19.66 23.67 3.47
N VAL A 284 18.82 23.03 2.64
CA VAL A 284 17.42 23.43 2.43
C VAL A 284 16.67 23.40 3.75
N VAL A 285 16.73 22.29 4.49
CA VAL A 285 16.06 22.15 5.79
C VAL A 285 16.51 23.22 6.78
N ALA A 286 17.81 23.49 6.86
CA ALA A 286 18.36 24.52 7.73
C ALA A 286 17.87 25.92 7.34
N THR A 287 17.82 26.22 6.04
CA THR A 287 17.35 27.50 5.50
C THR A 287 15.86 27.72 5.76
N LEU A 288 15.02 26.71 5.51
CA LEU A 288 13.58 26.79 5.76
C LEU A 288 13.29 27.00 7.24
N LYS A 289 14.00 26.30 8.13
CA LYS A 289 13.90 26.49 9.58
C LYS A 289 14.33 27.90 10.01
N LYS A 290 15.48 28.39 9.52
CA LYS A 290 15.99 29.73 9.82
C LYS A 290 15.01 30.83 9.38
N ARG A 291 14.32 30.63 8.26
CA ARG A 291 13.33 31.58 7.72
C ARG A 291 11.89 31.32 8.23
N GLY A 292 11.70 30.36 9.13
CA GLY A 292 10.39 30.07 9.74
C GLY A 292 9.34 29.54 8.76
N VAL A 293 9.74 28.98 7.62
CA VAL A 293 8.81 28.43 6.62
C VAL A 293 8.24 27.12 7.15
N ARG A 294 6.90 27.04 7.21
CA ARG A 294 6.20 25.86 7.70
C ARG A 294 5.66 25.02 6.53
N PRO A 295 5.67 23.68 6.65
CA PRO A 295 5.01 22.84 5.68
C PRO A 295 3.49 23.02 5.75
N VAL A 296 2.83 22.82 4.62
CA VAL A 296 1.37 22.74 4.52
C VAL A 296 0.87 21.40 5.06
N LEU A 297 1.63 20.33 4.81
CA LEU A 297 1.42 19.01 5.39
C LEU A 297 2.74 18.52 5.99
N GLY A 298 2.69 18.14 7.27
CA GLY A 298 3.88 17.69 7.98
C GLY A 298 4.19 16.19 7.81
N GLU A 299 5.41 15.81 8.17
CA GLU A 299 5.85 14.42 8.20
C GLU A 299 4.92 13.50 8.99
N ALA A 300 4.35 13.98 10.10
CA ALA A 300 3.41 13.22 10.93
C ALA A 300 2.09 12.87 10.20
N GLU A 301 1.73 13.62 9.16
CA GLU A 301 0.47 13.44 8.42
C GLU A 301 0.63 12.54 7.20
N ILE A 302 1.69 12.76 6.42
CA ILE A 302 1.89 12.11 5.11
C ILE A 302 3.25 11.42 4.95
N GLY A 303 4.06 11.39 6.01
CA GLY A 303 5.39 10.76 6.02
C GLY A 303 6.50 11.59 5.38
N LEU A 304 6.25 12.86 5.04
CA LEU A 304 7.25 13.88 4.72
C LEU A 304 6.67 15.29 4.85
N ASP A 305 7.54 16.30 4.86
CA ASP A 305 7.15 17.71 4.83
C ASP A 305 6.90 18.20 3.40
N LEU A 306 5.68 18.67 3.14
CA LEU A 306 5.24 19.25 1.87
C LEU A 306 5.00 20.76 2.05
N TYR A 307 5.59 21.57 1.19
CA TYR A 307 5.57 23.03 1.28
C TYR A 307 4.84 23.63 0.07
N ARG A 308 4.25 24.82 0.22
CA ARG A 308 3.86 25.61 -0.97
C ARG A 308 5.12 26.13 -1.65
N SER A 309 5.21 25.96 -2.96
CA SER A 309 6.35 26.44 -3.76
C SER A 309 6.56 27.95 -3.59
N ALA A 310 5.48 28.73 -3.55
CA ALA A 310 5.53 30.19 -3.37
C ALA A 310 6.07 30.65 -2.00
N ALA A 311 6.06 29.76 -0.99
CA ALA A 311 6.61 30.06 0.33
C ALA A 311 8.10 29.72 0.44
N ILE A 312 8.70 29.10 -0.58
CA ILE A 312 10.10 28.72 -0.57
C ILE A 312 10.97 29.95 -0.89
N PRO A 313 11.88 30.34 0.02
CA PRO A 313 12.82 31.41 -0.25
C PRO A 313 13.81 31.02 -1.34
N MET A 314 14.43 32.02 -1.98
CA MET A 314 15.60 31.79 -2.81
C MET A 314 16.71 31.13 -1.98
N ILE A 315 17.23 30.01 -2.48
CA ILE A 315 18.31 29.23 -1.88
C ILE A 315 19.50 29.36 -2.81
N GLU A 316 20.59 29.93 -2.32
CA GLU A 316 21.84 30.05 -3.06
C GLU A 316 22.76 28.88 -2.70
N PRO A 317 23.51 28.34 -3.67
CA PRO A 317 24.57 27.38 -3.38
C PRO A 317 25.66 28.07 -2.53
N ALA A 318 26.15 27.34 -1.53
CA ALA A 318 27.19 27.80 -0.62
C ALA A 318 28.56 27.92 -1.31
#